data_AF-A0A0M5JUR9-F1
#
_entry.id   AF-A0A0M5JUR9-F1
#
_cell.length_a   1.000
_cell.length_b   1.000
_cell.length_c   1.000
_cell.angle_alpha   90.00
_cell.angle_beta   90.00
_cell.angle_gamma   90.00
#
_symmetry.space_group_name_H-M   'P 1'
#
loop_
_entity.id
_entity.type
_entity.pdbx_description
1 polymer ?
#
loop_
_entity_poly.entity_id
_entity_poly.type
_entity_poly.pdbx_seq_one_letter_code
_entity_poly.pdbx_strand_id
1 'polypeptide(L)'
;MVVADRVHRRHALVEQVIAELKGGPLAHPPSGAFNANKAWLQLAVIALNLAKAAAVAASMPLVRMRTLLTRVVSVPVHLTRHVRRTTAHLPER
;
A
#
# COMPACT_ATOMS: atom_id res chain seq x y z
N MET A 1 0.45 -17.59 -26.20
CA MET A 1 1.29 -17.07 -25.10
C MET A 1 2.17 -18.20 -24.60
N VAL A 2 3.49 -18.08 -24.74
CA VAL A 2 4.46 -19.15 -24.42
C VAL A 2 4.61 -19.31 -22.91
N VAL A 3 4.88 -20.51 -22.41
CA VAL A 3 5.05 -20.81 -20.97
C VAL A 3 6.04 -19.86 -20.29
N ALA A 4 7.13 -19.51 -20.99
CA ALA A 4 8.12 -18.54 -20.52
C ALA A 4 7.51 -17.19 -20.12
N ASP A 5 6.63 -16.61 -20.96
CA ASP A 5 6.00 -15.31 -20.68
C ASP A 5 5.18 -15.33 -19.37
N ARG A 6 4.48 -16.45 -19.10
CA ARG A 6 3.71 -16.61 -17.86
C ARG A 6 4.60 -16.55 -16.62
N VAL A 7 5.76 -17.21 -16.69
CA VAL A 7 6.72 -17.27 -15.59
C VAL A 7 7.34 -15.89 -15.36
N HIS A 8 7.76 -15.20 -16.42
CA HIS A 8 8.35 -13.87 -16.33
C HIS A 8 7.37 -12.86 -15.73
N ARG A 9 6.09 -12.89 -16.11
CA ARG A 9 5.08 -12.00 -15.51
C ARG A 9 4.84 -12.28 -14.03
N ARG A 10 4.77 -13.55 -13.63
CA ARG A 10 4.66 -13.91 -12.20
C ARG A 10 5.86 -13.42 -11.40
N HIS A 11 7.06 -13.58 -11.94
CA HIS A 11 8.28 -13.13 -11.30
C HIS A 11 8.33 -11.59 -11.21
N ALA A 12 7.97 -10.88 -12.28
CA ALA A 12 7.91 -9.43 -12.30
C ALA A 12 6.97 -8.86 -11.22
N LEU A 13 5.84 -9.52 -10.94
CA LEU A 13 4.95 -9.13 -9.84
C LEU A 13 5.64 -9.22 -8.47
N VAL A 14 6.42 -10.27 -8.22
CA VAL A 14 7.15 -10.44 -6.95
C VAL A 14 8.25 -9.38 -6.81
N GLU A 15 9.07 -9.21 -7.85
CA GLU A 15 10.14 -8.20 -7.86
C GLU A 15 9.58 -6.79 -7.68
N GLN A 16 8.43 -6.52 -8.29
CA GLN A 16 7.72 -5.27 -8.13
C GLN A 16 7.33 -4.98 -6.67
N VAL A 17 6.89 -6.00 -5.93
CA VAL A 17 6.54 -5.89 -4.51
C VAL A 17 7.77 -5.67 -3.65
N ILE A 18 8.85 -6.40 -3.93
CA ILE A 18 10.12 -6.27 -3.20
C ILE A 18 10.71 -4.87 -3.39
N ALA A 19 10.73 -4.36 -4.62
CA ALA A 19 11.20 -3.02 -4.92
C ALA A 19 10.44 -1.94 -4.14
N GLU A 20 9.12 -2.11 -4.00
CA GLU A 20 8.26 -1.16 -3.31
C GLU A 20 8.45 -1.17 -1.78
N LEU A 21 8.63 -2.36 -1.19
CA LEU A 21 8.98 -2.48 0.23
C LEU A 21 10.36 -1.89 0.53
N LYS A 22 11.37 -2.23 -0.29
CA LYS A 22 12.75 -1.74 -0.14
C LYS A 22 12.85 -0.23 -0.34
N GLY A 23 12.12 0.34 -1.30
CA GLY A 23 12.09 1.79 -1.55
C GLY A 23 11.18 2.60 -0.62
N GLY A 24 10.46 1.93 0.28
CA GLY A 24 9.53 2.54 1.22
C GLY A 24 9.83 2.15 2.66
N PRO A 25 8.94 1.40 3.34
CA PRO A 25 9.05 1.14 4.78
C PRO A 25 10.30 0.34 5.18
N LEU A 26 10.91 -0.42 4.28
CA LEU A 26 12.15 -1.17 4.57
C LEU A 26 13.42 -0.44 4.13
N ALA A 27 13.33 0.79 3.65
CA ALA A 27 14.51 1.57 3.31
C ALA A 27 15.42 1.73 4.54
N HIS A 28 14.83 2.08 5.69
CA HIS A 28 15.52 2.33 6.95
C HIS A 28 14.74 1.71 8.12
N PRO A 29 15.15 0.52 8.62
CA PRO A 29 14.53 -0.08 9.79
C PRO A 29 14.64 0.84 11.02
N PRO A 30 13.58 0.99 11.82
CA PRO A 30 13.50 2.03 12.86
C PRO A 30 14.25 1.70 14.15
N SER A 31 14.79 0.49 14.30
CA SER A 31 15.41 0.03 15.55
C SER A 31 16.71 -0.74 15.31
N GLY A 32 17.62 -0.72 16.29
CA GLY A 32 18.77 -1.62 16.32
C GLY A 32 18.42 -3.06 16.75
N ALA A 33 17.22 -3.30 17.27
CA ALA A 33 16.79 -4.61 17.76
C ALA A 33 16.13 -5.45 16.67
N PHE A 34 16.59 -6.70 16.49
CA PHE A 34 16.07 -7.62 15.46
C PHE A 34 14.57 -7.88 15.60
N ASN A 35 14.09 -8.18 16.81
CA ASN A 35 12.67 -8.48 17.04
C ASN A 35 11.76 -7.29 16.75
N ALA A 36 12.22 -6.06 17.00
CA ALA A 36 11.47 -4.85 16.65
C ALA A 36 11.38 -4.68 15.13
N ASN A 37 12.47 -4.90 14.41
CA ASN A 37 12.48 -4.84 12.94
C ASN A 37 11.68 -5.98 12.28
N LYS A 38 11.59 -7.15 12.93
CA LYS A 38 10.69 -8.23 12.50
C LYS A 38 9.23 -7.80 12.59
N ALA A 39 8.82 -7.20 13.71
CA ALA A 39 7.47 -6.67 13.86
C ALA A 39 7.19 -5.55 12.85
N TRP A 40 8.17 -4.66 12.63
CA TRP A 40 8.11 -3.62 11.60
C TRP A 40 7.88 -4.19 10.20
N LEU A 41 8.63 -5.23 9.81
CA LEU A 41 8.44 -5.91 8.53
C LEU A 41 7.02 -6.46 8.37
N GLN A 42 6.48 -7.11 9.42
CA GLN A 42 5.12 -7.65 9.39
C GLN A 42 4.08 -6.53 9.16
N LEU A 43 4.20 -5.43 9.90
CA LEU A 43 3.32 -4.26 9.74
C LEU A 43 3.45 -3.64 8.35
N ALA A 44 4.66 -3.50 7.83
CA ALA A 44 4.91 -2.97 6.49
C ALA A 44 4.25 -3.81 5.39
N VAL A 45 4.32 -5.14 5.50
CA VAL A 45 3.67 -6.06 4.54
C VAL A 45 2.14 -5.97 4.64
N ILE A 46 1.58 -5.91 5.85
CA ILE A 46 0.15 -5.71 6.06
C ILE A 46 -0.30 -4.39 5.43
N ALA A 47 0.41 -3.29 5.70
CA ALA A 47 0.10 -1.98 5.13
C ALA A 47 0.16 -1.98 3.60
N LEU A 48 1.15 -2.63 2.99
CA LEU A 48 1.24 -2.75 1.53
C LEU A 48 0.05 -3.51 0.95
N ASN A 49 -0.39 -4.59 1.60
CA ASN A 49 -1.56 -5.37 1.14
C ASN A 49 -2.85 -4.55 1.26
N LEU A 50 -3.04 -3.82 2.36
CA LEU A 50 -4.16 -2.89 2.52
C LEU A 50 -4.13 -1.79 1.45
N ALA A 51 -2.94 -1.25 1.15
CA ALA A 51 -2.78 -0.23 0.12
C ALA A 51 -3.17 -0.74 -1.28
N LYS A 52 -2.79 -1.97 -1.63
CA LYS A 52 -3.20 -2.60 -2.90
C LYS A 52 -4.71 -2.82 -2.97
N ALA A 53 -5.33 -3.30 -1.90
CA ALA A 53 -6.78 -3.47 -1.83
C ALA A 53 -7.51 -2.13 -1.97
N ALA A 54 -7.03 -1.10 -1.27
CA ALA A 54 -7.54 0.26 -1.39
C ALA A 54 -7.37 0.84 -2.81
N ALA A 55 -6.26 0.55 -3.49
CA ALA A 55 -6.03 0.96 -4.87
C ALA A 55 -7.07 0.36 -5.82
N VAL A 56 -7.42 -0.92 -5.63
CA VAL A 56 -8.50 -1.57 -6.40
C VAL A 56 -9.86 -0.90 -6.10
N ALA A 57 -10.17 -0.67 -4.82
CA ALA A 57 -11.41 -0.01 -4.41
C ALA A 57 -11.53 1.42 -4.96
N ALA A 58 -10.41 2.13 -5.10
CA ALA A 58 -10.34 3.47 -5.67
C ALA A 58 -10.30 3.48 -7.22
N SER A 59 -10.45 2.34 -7.89
CA SER A 59 -10.32 2.21 -9.36
C SER A 59 -8.93 2.63 -9.89
N MET A 60 -7.88 2.41 -9.11
CA MET A 60 -6.48 2.76 -9.40
C MET A 60 -5.54 1.53 -9.29
N PRO A 61 -5.84 0.37 -9.91
CA PRO A 61 -5.17 -0.90 -9.58
C PRO A 61 -3.67 -0.98 -9.89
N LEU A 62 -3.16 -0.07 -10.74
CA LEU A 62 -1.76 -0.05 -11.18
C LEU A 62 -0.87 0.90 -10.36
N VAL A 63 -1.44 1.69 -9.46
CA VAL A 63 -0.67 2.68 -8.70
C VAL A 63 0.13 2.02 -7.59
N ARG A 64 1.23 2.68 -7.22
CA ARG A 64 2.06 2.27 -6.08
C ARG A 64 1.48 2.83 -4.78
N MET A 65 1.78 2.16 -3.67
CA MET A 65 1.49 2.56 -2.30
C MET A 65 1.88 4.01 -2.05
N ARG A 66 3.04 4.47 -2.54
CA ARG A 66 3.45 5.89 -2.41
C ARG A 66 2.42 6.85 -3.00
N THR A 67 1.88 6.55 -4.17
CA THR A 67 0.84 7.36 -4.83
C THR A 67 -0.47 7.29 -4.07
N LEU A 68 -0.85 6.11 -3.58
CA LEU A 68 -2.05 5.94 -2.77
C LEU A 68 -1.98 6.74 -1.46
N LEU A 69 -0.81 6.72 -0.81
CA LEU A 69 -0.56 7.50 0.41
C LEU A 69 -0.81 8.99 0.16
N THR A 70 -0.25 9.55 -0.91
CA THR A 70 -0.40 10.99 -1.19
C THR A 70 -1.76 11.38 -1.73
N ARG A 71 -2.42 10.52 -2.53
CA ARG A 71 -3.67 10.86 -3.22
C ARG A 71 -4.94 10.42 -2.50
N VAL A 72 -4.86 9.48 -1.56
CA VAL A 72 -6.03 8.92 -0.89
C VAL A 72 -5.88 8.98 0.63
N VAL A 73 -4.75 8.51 1.18
CA VAL A 73 -4.61 8.32 2.63
C VAL A 73 -4.30 9.63 3.36
N SER A 74 -3.39 10.43 2.83
CA SER A 74 -2.95 11.69 3.44
C SER A 74 -3.83 12.89 3.08
N VAL A 75 -4.96 12.65 2.38
CA VAL A 75 -5.90 13.72 2.03
C VAL A 75 -6.73 14.08 3.26
N PRO A 76 -6.76 15.36 3.69
CA PRO A 76 -7.58 15.77 4.82
C PRO A 76 -9.05 15.60 4.46
N VAL A 77 -9.80 14.99 5.38
CA VAL A 77 -11.23 14.72 5.22
C VAL A 77 -11.90 14.77 6.58
N HIS A 78 -13.09 15.36 6.66
CA HIS A 78 -13.93 15.27 7.83
C HIS A 78 -14.85 14.05 7.69
N LEU A 79 -14.68 13.05 8.56
CA LEU A 79 -15.48 11.83 8.55
C LEU A 79 -16.65 11.97 9.51
N THR A 80 -17.88 11.85 8.99
CA THR A 80 -19.10 11.75 9.78
C THR A 80 -19.67 10.33 9.68
N ARG A 81 -20.35 9.88 10.73
CA ARG A 81 -21.00 8.56 10.75
C ARG A 81 -22.44 8.71 11.16
N HIS A 82 -23.35 8.27 10.31
CA HIS A 82 -24.78 8.23 10.59
C HIS A 82 -25.28 6.79 10.48
N VAL A 83 -25.82 6.27 11.59
CA VAL A 83 -26.27 4.87 11.72
C VAL A 83 -25.15 3.88 11.34
N ARG A 84 -25.16 3.34 10.13
CA ARG A 84 -24.15 2.39 9.59
C ARG A 84 -23.43 2.92 8.35
N ARG A 85 -23.59 4.20 8.02
CA ARG A 85 -22.96 4.84 6.87
C ARG A 85 -21.89 5.82 7.33
N THR A 86 -20.69 5.70 6.77
CA THR A 86 -19.61 6.68 6.91
C THR A 86 -19.63 7.61 5.70
N THR A 87 -19.66 8.92 5.94
CA THR A 87 -19.60 9.95 4.91
C THR A 87 -18.30 10.73 5.07
N ALA A 88 -17.62 10.96 3.94
CA ALA A 88 -16.37 11.69 3.87
C ALA A 88 -16.62 13.08 3.25
N HIS A 89 -16.45 14.14 4.04
CA HIS A 89 -16.55 15.52 3.58
C HIS A 89 -15.15 16.03 3.20
N LEU A 90 -14.96 16.28 1.92
CA LEU A 90 -13.75 16.89 1.39
C LEU A 90 -13.76 18.40 1.68
N PRO A 91 -12.60 19.02 1.93
CA PRO A 91 -12.51 20.47 2.02
C PRO A 91 -12.95 21.11 0.70
N GLU A 92 -13.75 22.17 0.80
CA GLU A 92 -14.03 23.05 -0.35
C GLU A 92 -12.73 23.76 -0.75
N ARG A 93 -12.53 23.98 -2.05
CA ARG A 93 -11.31 24.58 -2.59
C ARG A 93 -11.18 26.05 -2.21
#